data_AF-A0A6G0UFN8-F1
#
_entry.id   AF-A0A6G0UFN8-F1
#
_cell.length_a   1.000
_cell.length_b   1.000
_cell.length_c   1.000
_cell.angle_alpha   90.00
_cell.angle_beta   90.00
_cell.angle_gamma   90.00
#
_symmetry.space_group_name_H-M   'P 1'
#
loop_
_entity.id
_entity.type
_entity.pdbx_description
1 polymer ?
#
loop_
_entity_poly.entity_id
_entity_poly.type
_entity_poly.pdbx_seq_one_letter_code
_entity_poly.pdbx_strand_id
1 'polypeptide(L)'
;MAAKDAPLAHDRDDLKITLKVFLDDFSLAEIEAAIAATLDQLKVENIEQLILDFPHPEDDEVDQAWLDKILPIWKDLEKLVQSGKVVSIGVSDFNIKALQMLVDAAETKPCVNHYNIDGCCVVPPDLQKYAQENDIQLLTHNDPHPFPLREVFQTICTLNKSAPVCRERFIPTWAARYTVWIRRRSIMAAKGYIVHFDSTSNS
;
A
#
# COMPACT_ATOMS: atom_id res chain seq x y z
N MET A 1 31.02 -9.03 0.81
CA MET A 1 31.05 -8.34 -0.49
C MET A 1 29.60 -8.05 -0.85
N ALA A 2 29.12 -6.83 -0.55
CA ALA A 2 27.72 -6.45 -0.73
C ALA A 2 27.39 -6.36 -2.22
N ALA A 3 26.26 -6.95 -2.63
CA ALA A 3 25.70 -6.72 -3.95
C ALA A 3 25.41 -5.22 -4.08
N LYS A 4 26.16 -4.56 -4.96
CA LYS A 4 25.99 -3.15 -5.29
C LYS A 4 24.59 -2.91 -5.84
N ASP A 5 24.07 -1.73 -5.53
CA ASP A 5 22.87 -1.08 -6.08
C ASP A 5 22.89 -1.02 -7.62
N ALA A 6 22.65 -2.16 -8.26
CA ALA A 6 22.45 -2.22 -9.69
C ALA A 6 20.97 -1.93 -9.97
N PRO A 7 20.63 -1.02 -10.90
CA PRO A 7 19.25 -0.87 -11.37
C PRO A 7 18.74 -2.23 -11.86
N LEU A 8 17.43 -2.46 -11.70
CA LEU A 8 16.78 -3.68 -12.19
C LEU A 8 17.17 -3.90 -13.65
N ALA A 9 17.85 -5.00 -13.96
CA ALA A 9 18.43 -5.28 -15.28
C ALA A 9 17.35 -5.74 -16.31
N HIS A 10 16.23 -5.04 -16.34
CA HIS A 10 15.04 -5.37 -17.13
C HIS A 10 14.42 -4.11 -17.72
N ASP A 11 13.85 -4.23 -18.92
CA ASP A 11 13.13 -3.13 -19.57
C ASP A 11 11.99 -2.66 -18.67
N ARG A 12 11.81 -1.34 -18.56
CA ARG A 12 10.77 -0.75 -17.70
C ARG A 12 9.38 -1.31 -17.98
N ASP A 13 9.03 -1.49 -19.25
CA ASP A 13 7.71 -2.00 -19.66
C ASP A 13 7.50 -3.49 -19.32
N ASP A 14 8.57 -4.23 -19.06
CA ASP A 14 8.50 -5.62 -18.60
C ASP A 14 8.33 -5.72 -17.07
N LEU A 15 8.48 -4.61 -16.34
CA LEU A 15 8.29 -4.59 -14.90
C LEU A 15 6.83 -4.30 -14.52
N LYS A 16 6.29 -5.08 -13.59
CA LYS A 16 5.08 -4.76 -12.83
C LYS A 16 5.43 -4.55 -11.37
N ILE A 17 5.39 -3.30 -10.94
CA ILE A 17 5.64 -2.88 -9.58
C ILE A 17 4.30 -2.64 -8.87
N THR A 18 4.03 -3.42 -7.84
CA THR A 18 2.89 -3.19 -6.96
C THR A 18 3.39 -2.64 -5.64
N LEU A 19 2.87 -1.48 -5.22
CA LEU A 19 3.13 -0.86 -3.93
C LEU A 19 1.84 -0.90 -3.11
N LYS A 20 1.85 -1.56 -1.94
CA LYS A 20 0.79 -1.47 -0.93
C LYS A 20 1.26 -0.58 0.21
N VAL A 21 0.54 0.48 0.54
CA VAL A 21 0.85 1.39 1.66
C VAL A 21 -0.10 1.10 2.81
N PHE A 22 0.44 0.89 4.00
CA PHE A 22 -0.28 0.68 5.26
C PHE A 22 -0.29 1.99 6.04
N LEU A 23 -1.49 2.58 6.17
CA LEU A 23 -1.69 3.90 6.76
C LEU A 23 -2.26 3.77 8.18
N ASP A 24 -1.64 4.49 9.12
CA ASP A 24 -2.18 4.68 10.48
C ASP A 24 -3.13 5.89 10.55
N ASP A 25 -3.04 6.82 9.58
CA ASP A 25 -3.91 8.00 9.45
C ASP A 25 -4.20 8.32 7.96
N PHE A 26 -5.18 9.19 7.71
CA PHE A 26 -5.59 9.62 6.37
C PHE A 26 -4.63 10.69 5.81
N SER A 27 -3.36 10.32 5.62
CA SER A 27 -2.28 11.24 5.22
C SER A 27 -1.82 11.06 3.77
N LEU A 28 -2.14 12.04 2.91
CA LEU A 28 -1.61 12.07 1.55
C LEU A 28 -0.08 12.17 1.51
N ALA A 29 0.51 12.94 2.44
CA ALA A 29 1.95 13.13 2.50
C ALA A 29 2.70 11.81 2.73
N GLU A 30 2.15 10.90 3.53
CA GLU A 30 2.73 9.58 3.76
C GLU A 30 2.65 8.69 2.52
N ILE A 31 1.55 8.76 1.78
CA ILE A 31 1.39 8.06 0.49
C ILE A 31 2.42 8.57 -0.52
N GLU A 32 2.56 9.89 -0.67
CA GLU A 32 3.53 10.50 -1.59
C GLU A 32 4.97 10.17 -1.20
N ALA A 33 5.28 10.16 0.11
CA ALA A 33 6.57 9.75 0.63
C ALA A 33 6.87 8.27 0.34
N ALA A 34 5.90 7.37 0.53
CA ALA A 34 6.04 5.96 0.21
C ALA A 34 6.27 5.71 -1.29
N ILE A 35 5.55 6.45 -2.15
CA ILE A 35 5.77 6.42 -3.60
C ILE A 35 7.18 6.90 -3.92
N ALA A 36 7.59 8.08 -3.44
CA ALA A 36 8.90 8.65 -3.73
C ALA A 36 10.05 7.74 -3.26
N ALA A 37 9.95 7.18 -2.05
CA ALA A 37 10.93 6.25 -1.51
C ALA A 37 11.02 4.97 -2.35
N THR A 38 9.89 4.44 -2.83
CA THR A 38 9.86 3.24 -3.68
C THR A 38 10.48 3.50 -5.04
N LEU A 39 10.15 4.62 -5.68
CA LEU A 39 10.73 5.04 -6.95
C LEU A 39 12.25 5.21 -6.85
N ASP A 40 12.73 5.87 -5.79
CA ASP A 40 14.17 6.03 -5.56
C ASP A 40 14.86 4.70 -5.24
N GLN A 41 14.26 3.84 -4.40
CA GLN A 41 14.82 2.54 -4.03
C GLN A 41 14.96 1.62 -5.25
N LEU A 42 13.97 1.61 -6.14
CA LEU A 42 13.95 0.75 -7.32
C LEU A 42 14.58 1.39 -8.56
N LYS A 43 14.92 2.70 -8.48
CA LYS A 43 15.45 3.52 -9.59
C LYS A 43 14.55 3.46 -10.82
N VAL A 44 13.25 3.70 -10.61
CA VAL A 44 12.21 3.75 -11.65
C VAL A 44 11.42 5.05 -11.59
N GLU A 45 10.66 5.35 -12.64
CA GLU A 45 9.95 6.65 -12.78
C GLU A 45 8.47 6.60 -12.36
N ASN A 46 7.87 5.42 -12.34
CA ASN A 46 6.45 5.22 -12.06
C ASN A 46 6.18 3.88 -11.35
N ILE A 47 4.97 3.73 -10.78
CA ILE A 47 4.48 2.51 -10.13
C ILE A 47 3.30 1.94 -10.92
N GLU A 48 3.30 0.65 -11.25
CA GLU A 48 2.19 0.06 -12.00
C GLU A 48 0.88 -0.01 -11.23
N GLN A 49 0.94 -0.31 -9.94
CA GLN A 49 -0.26 -0.55 -9.15
C GLN A 49 -0.04 -0.11 -7.71
N LEU A 50 -0.74 0.94 -7.30
CA LEU A 50 -0.77 1.41 -5.92
C LEU A 50 -2.01 0.87 -5.21
N ILE A 51 -1.85 0.29 -4.03
CA ILE A 51 -2.93 -0.21 -3.18
C ILE A 51 -2.83 0.50 -1.83
N LEU A 52 -3.93 1.06 -1.34
CA LEU A 52 -3.97 1.73 -0.04
C LEU A 52 -4.76 0.91 0.98
N ASP A 53 -4.16 0.68 2.13
CA ASP A 53 -4.75 0.08 3.31
C ASP A 53 -4.99 1.21 4.32
N PHE A 54 -6.23 1.72 4.32
CA PHE A 54 -6.65 2.86 5.12
C PHE A 54 -6.94 2.44 6.57
N PRO A 55 -6.93 3.37 7.53
CA PRO A 55 -7.43 3.08 8.86
C PRO A 55 -8.92 2.70 8.82
N HIS A 56 -9.27 1.51 9.31
CA HIS A 56 -10.66 1.07 9.43
C HIS A 56 -11.28 1.50 10.78
N PRO A 57 -12.59 1.77 10.82
CA PRO A 57 -13.29 2.01 12.07
C PRO A 57 -13.31 0.73 12.93
N GLU A 58 -13.23 0.89 14.26
CA GLU A 58 -13.14 -0.25 15.22
C GLU A 58 -14.32 -1.23 15.13
N ASP A 59 -15.51 -0.72 14.77
CA ASP A 59 -16.73 -1.51 14.67
C ASP A 59 -16.98 -2.08 13.25
N ASP A 60 -16.01 -1.95 12.33
CA ASP A 60 -16.13 -2.26 10.89
C ASP A 60 -17.29 -1.54 10.15
N GLU A 61 -17.95 -0.60 10.84
CA GLU A 61 -19.02 0.22 10.28
C GLU A 61 -18.44 1.27 9.33
N VAL A 62 -18.31 0.89 8.06
CA VAL A 62 -18.03 1.83 6.99
C VAL A 62 -19.27 2.69 6.69
N ASP A 63 -19.16 3.97 7.02
CA ASP A 63 -20.19 4.98 6.79
C ASP A 63 -19.69 6.12 5.87
N GLN A 64 -20.57 7.09 5.64
CA GLN A 64 -20.22 8.25 4.81
C GLN A 64 -19.10 9.08 5.43
N ALA A 65 -19.03 9.19 6.76
CA ALA A 65 -18.02 9.99 7.44
C ALA A 65 -16.61 9.38 7.29
N TRP A 66 -16.50 8.06 7.28
CA TRP A 66 -15.25 7.38 6.93
C TRP A 66 -14.85 7.64 5.48
N LEU A 67 -15.80 7.50 4.55
CA LEU A 67 -15.54 7.75 3.13
C LEU A 67 -15.14 9.20 2.85
N ASP A 68 -15.75 10.17 3.53
CA ASP A 68 -15.44 11.60 3.38
C ASP A 68 -13.98 11.94 3.72
N LYS A 69 -13.29 11.09 4.52
CA LYS A 69 -11.84 11.20 4.75
C LYS A 69 -11.01 10.66 3.60
N ILE A 70 -11.54 9.68 2.85
CA ILE A 70 -10.86 9.00 1.74
C ILE A 70 -11.00 9.79 0.44
N LEU A 71 -12.17 10.37 0.15
CA LEU A 71 -12.44 11.03 -1.14
C LEU A 71 -11.44 12.15 -1.49
N PRO A 72 -11.02 13.03 -0.56
CA PRO A 72 -10.00 14.03 -0.86
C PRO A 72 -8.67 13.39 -1.28
N ILE A 73 -8.24 12.35 -0.56
CA ILE A 73 -7.02 11.59 -0.89
C ILE A 73 -7.18 10.95 -2.26
N TRP A 74 -8.31 10.27 -2.50
CA TRP A 74 -8.58 9.59 -3.76
C TRP A 74 -8.48 10.53 -4.95
N LYS A 75 -9.02 11.76 -4.81
CA LYS A 75 -8.91 12.80 -5.83
C LYS A 75 -7.46 13.22 -6.13
N ASP A 76 -6.58 13.17 -5.15
CA ASP A 76 -5.15 13.41 -5.36
C ASP A 76 -4.46 12.19 -6.01
N LEU A 77 -4.88 10.97 -5.67
CA LEU A 77 -4.42 9.76 -6.36
C LEU A 77 -4.81 9.76 -7.85
N GLU A 78 -5.99 10.26 -8.18
CA GLU A 78 -6.45 10.44 -9.57
C GLU A 78 -5.48 11.32 -10.37
N LYS A 79 -4.96 12.39 -9.75
CA LYS A 79 -3.93 13.24 -10.39
C LYS A 79 -2.61 12.49 -10.59
N LEU A 80 -2.23 11.61 -9.66
CA LEU A 80 -1.05 10.75 -9.83
C LEU A 80 -1.22 9.80 -11.01
N VAL A 81 -2.43 9.28 -11.21
CA VAL A 81 -2.77 8.46 -12.39
C VAL A 81 -2.70 9.28 -13.68
N GLN A 82 -3.32 10.46 -13.69
CA GLN A 82 -3.30 11.36 -14.85
C GLN A 82 -1.87 11.80 -15.23
N SER A 83 -0.99 11.96 -14.24
CA SER A 83 0.42 12.29 -14.48
C SER A 83 1.28 11.12 -14.97
N GLY A 84 0.78 9.89 -14.90
CA GLY A 84 1.53 8.67 -15.22
C GLY A 84 2.51 8.20 -14.14
N LYS A 85 2.62 8.92 -13.00
CA LYS A 85 3.47 8.51 -11.87
C LYS A 85 2.98 7.21 -11.22
N VAL A 86 1.68 6.97 -11.26
CA VAL A 86 1.04 5.71 -10.91
C VAL A 86 0.19 5.26 -12.09
N VAL A 87 0.19 3.99 -12.48
CA VAL A 87 -0.59 3.51 -13.63
C VAL A 87 -2.00 3.12 -13.21
N SER A 88 -2.17 2.45 -12.07
CA SER A 88 -3.49 2.15 -11.50
C SER A 88 -3.49 2.25 -9.98
N ILE A 89 -4.66 2.53 -9.43
CA ILE A 89 -4.91 2.69 -8.00
C ILE A 89 -5.97 1.71 -7.53
N GLY A 90 -5.87 1.30 -6.28
CA GLY A 90 -6.77 0.34 -5.66
C GLY A 90 -6.79 0.48 -4.13
N VAL A 91 -7.65 -0.29 -3.51
CA VAL A 91 -7.91 -0.28 -2.07
C VAL A 91 -7.63 -1.66 -1.46
N SER A 92 -7.46 -1.70 -0.14
CA SER A 92 -7.41 -2.93 0.66
C SER A 92 -8.65 -3.01 1.52
N ASP A 93 -9.24 -4.21 1.63
CA ASP A 93 -10.26 -4.53 2.64
C ASP A 93 -11.53 -3.67 2.57
N PHE A 94 -11.93 -3.27 1.36
CA PHE A 94 -13.23 -2.64 1.17
C PHE A 94 -14.31 -3.72 1.06
N ASN A 95 -15.31 -3.64 1.93
CA ASN A 95 -16.54 -4.41 1.76
C ASN A 95 -17.37 -3.88 0.57
N ILE A 96 -18.45 -4.59 0.21
CA ILE A 96 -19.27 -4.22 -0.95
C ILE A 96 -19.83 -2.80 -0.88
N LYS A 97 -20.29 -2.36 0.30
CA LYS A 97 -20.87 -1.02 0.52
C LYS A 97 -19.80 0.05 0.33
N ALA A 98 -18.64 -0.10 0.98
CA ALA A 98 -17.52 0.81 0.86
C ALA A 98 -17.04 0.95 -0.58
N LEU A 99 -16.90 -0.19 -1.27
CA LEU A 99 -16.44 -0.23 -2.66
C LEU A 99 -17.43 0.45 -3.60
N GLN A 100 -18.73 0.21 -3.42
CA GLN A 100 -19.79 0.89 -4.18
C GLN A 100 -19.73 2.40 -4.01
N MET A 101 -19.67 2.88 -2.78
CA MET A 101 -19.66 4.31 -2.51
C MET A 101 -18.41 4.99 -3.10
N LEU A 102 -17.25 4.33 -3.06
CA LEU A 102 -16.04 4.86 -3.69
C LEU A 102 -16.14 4.85 -5.22
N VAL A 103 -16.62 3.76 -5.83
CA VAL A 103 -16.79 3.65 -7.29
C VAL A 103 -17.77 4.70 -7.82
N ASP A 104 -18.84 4.99 -7.08
CA ASP A 104 -19.85 5.99 -7.46
C ASP A 104 -19.31 7.42 -7.39
N ALA A 105 -18.36 7.68 -6.48
CA ALA A 105 -17.79 9.01 -6.27
C ALA A 105 -16.51 9.30 -7.08
N ALA A 106 -15.78 8.26 -7.50
CA ALA A 106 -14.48 8.38 -8.15
C ALA A 106 -14.57 8.60 -9.67
N GLU A 107 -13.70 9.48 -10.20
CA GLU A 107 -13.47 9.62 -11.64
C GLU A 107 -12.54 8.49 -12.14
N THR A 108 -11.45 8.21 -11.41
CA THR A 108 -10.64 7.00 -11.62
C THR A 108 -11.08 5.93 -10.63
N LYS A 109 -11.85 4.96 -11.12
CA LYS A 109 -12.33 3.83 -10.30
C LYS A 109 -11.18 2.98 -9.77
N PRO A 110 -11.29 2.42 -8.55
CA PRO A 110 -10.32 1.46 -8.04
C PRO A 110 -10.25 0.25 -8.96
N CYS A 111 -9.07 -0.07 -9.49
CA CYS A 111 -8.89 -1.25 -10.35
C CYS A 111 -8.67 -2.53 -9.53
N VAL A 112 -8.38 -2.40 -8.23
CA VAL A 112 -8.07 -3.51 -7.35
C VAL A 112 -8.74 -3.31 -5.99
N ASN A 113 -9.28 -4.40 -5.44
CA ASN A 113 -9.59 -4.53 -4.03
C ASN A 113 -8.78 -5.71 -3.48
N HIS A 114 -7.77 -5.43 -2.67
CA HIS A 114 -6.91 -6.44 -2.05
C HIS A 114 -7.59 -6.87 -0.75
N TYR A 115 -8.28 -8.01 -0.77
CA TYR A 115 -9.16 -8.45 0.31
C TYR A 115 -8.47 -9.44 1.24
N ASN A 116 -8.57 -9.21 2.54
CA ASN A 116 -8.04 -10.08 3.57
C ASN A 116 -8.91 -11.34 3.70
N ILE A 117 -8.25 -12.50 3.65
CA ILE A 117 -8.89 -13.81 3.82
C ILE A 117 -8.57 -14.44 5.19
N ASP A 118 -8.06 -13.66 6.13
CA ASP A 118 -7.86 -14.11 7.50
C ASP A 118 -9.21 -14.50 8.13
N GLY A 119 -9.25 -15.69 8.74
CA GLY A 119 -10.48 -16.28 9.30
C GLY A 119 -11.44 -16.98 8.31
N CYS A 120 -11.40 -16.70 7.00
CA CYS A 120 -12.22 -17.40 6.00
C CYS A 120 -11.60 -17.36 4.59
N CYS A 121 -11.45 -18.53 3.95
CA CYS A 121 -10.78 -18.67 2.65
C CYS A 121 -11.56 -18.15 1.44
N VAL A 122 -12.72 -17.52 1.62
CA VAL A 122 -13.65 -17.19 0.53
C VAL A 122 -14.07 -15.74 0.60
N VAL A 123 -13.78 -14.99 -0.46
CA VAL A 123 -14.30 -13.64 -0.66
C VAL A 123 -15.84 -13.71 -0.79
N PRO A 124 -16.62 -12.82 -0.16
CA PRO A 124 -18.08 -12.86 -0.25
C PRO A 124 -18.58 -12.88 -1.72
N PRO A 125 -19.56 -13.75 -2.09
CA PRO A 125 -20.03 -13.88 -3.47
C PRO A 125 -20.55 -12.57 -4.09
N ASP A 126 -21.23 -11.75 -3.29
CA ASP A 126 -21.75 -10.46 -3.75
C ASP A 126 -20.61 -9.48 -4.07
N LEU A 127 -19.52 -9.52 -3.29
CA LEU A 127 -18.32 -8.73 -3.56
C LEU A 127 -17.62 -9.23 -4.83
N GLN A 128 -17.53 -10.56 -5.03
CA GLN A 128 -16.98 -11.13 -6.26
C GLN A 128 -17.75 -10.69 -7.50
N LYS A 129 -19.08 -10.77 -7.44
CA LYS A 129 -19.96 -10.36 -8.53
C LYS A 129 -19.81 -8.87 -8.83
N TYR A 130 -19.90 -8.02 -7.80
CA TYR A 130 -19.78 -6.58 -7.98
C TYR A 130 -18.41 -6.17 -8.55
N ALA A 131 -17.33 -6.77 -8.04
CA ALA A 131 -15.99 -6.51 -8.55
C ALA A 131 -15.84 -6.92 -10.02
N GLN A 132 -16.36 -8.09 -10.40
CA GLN A 132 -16.37 -8.54 -11.79
C GLN A 132 -17.17 -7.60 -12.71
N GLU A 133 -18.35 -7.16 -12.28
CA GLU A 133 -19.21 -6.25 -13.06
C GLU A 133 -18.61 -4.85 -13.25
N ASN A 134 -17.65 -4.45 -12.40
CA ASN A 134 -17.01 -3.14 -12.43
C ASN A 134 -15.53 -3.19 -12.84
N ASP A 135 -15.07 -4.31 -13.41
CA ASP A 135 -13.67 -4.52 -13.83
C ASP A 135 -12.64 -4.31 -12.70
N ILE A 136 -13.01 -4.65 -11.47
CA ILE A 136 -12.18 -4.57 -10.27
C ILE A 136 -11.55 -5.93 -10.00
N GLN A 137 -10.22 -5.99 -10.01
CA GLN A 137 -9.49 -7.21 -9.66
C GLN A 137 -9.53 -7.46 -8.15
N LEU A 138 -10.10 -8.59 -7.75
CA LEU A 138 -9.98 -9.09 -6.38
C LEU A 138 -8.68 -9.87 -6.24
N LEU A 139 -7.81 -9.40 -5.36
CA LEU A 139 -6.60 -10.09 -4.92
C LEU A 139 -6.79 -10.49 -3.46
N THR A 140 -6.06 -11.50 -2.99
CA THR A 140 -6.09 -11.91 -1.59
C THR A 140 -4.77 -11.60 -0.88
N HIS A 141 -4.84 -11.25 0.40
CA HIS A 141 -3.70 -11.21 1.31
C HIS A 141 -4.05 -11.77 2.68
N ASN A 142 -3.01 -11.96 3.47
CA ASN A 142 -3.02 -12.32 4.88
C ASN A 142 -2.13 -11.35 5.66
N ASP A 143 -2.19 -10.07 5.27
CA ASP A 143 -1.45 -9.03 5.98
C ASP A 143 -2.03 -8.89 7.38
N PRO A 144 -1.20 -8.71 8.41
CA PRO A 144 -1.68 -8.43 9.76
C PRO A 144 -2.46 -7.11 9.76
N HIS A 145 -3.59 -7.09 10.46
CA HIS A 145 -4.41 -5.89 10.64
C HIS A 145 -4.66 -5.68 12.16
N PRO A 146 -4.27 -4.52 12.73
CA PRO A 146 -3.48 -3.46 12.09
C PRO A 146 -2.06 -3.95 11.73
N PHE A 147 -1.43 -3.31 10.75
CA PHE A 147 -0.05 -3.66 10.38
C PHE A 147 0.89 -3.36 11.56
N PRO A 148 1.71 -4.32 12.04
CA PRO A 148 2.35 -4.26 13.36
C PRO A 148 3.63 -3.42 13.35
N LEU A 149 3.53 -2.19 12.89
CA LEU A 149 4.69 -1.36 12.59
C LEU A 149 5.51 -1.04 13.85
N ARG A 150 4.82 -0.73 14.94
CA ARG A 150 5.42 -0.43 16.25
C ARG A 150 6.04 -1.68 16.87
N GLU A 151 5.36 -2.80 16.82
CA GLU A 151 5.78 -4.07 17.43
C GLU A 151 7.00 -4.66 16.70
N VAL A 152 6.99 -4.60 15.36
CA VAL A 152 8.13 -5.01 14.54
C VAL A 152 9.36 -4.16 14.90
N PHE A 153 9.19 -2.85 15.04
CA PHE A 153 10.28 -1.97 15.43
C PHE A 153 10.82 -2.26 16.83
N GLN A 154 9.93 -2.42 17.83
CA GLN A 154 10.33 -2.80 19.19
C GLN A 154 11.10 -4.13 19.22
N THR A 155 10.70 -5.08 18.38
CA THR A 155 11.36 -6.37 18.24
C THR A 155 12.78 -6.21 17.69
N ILE A 156 12.97 -5.39 16.64
CA ILE A 156 14.30 -5.09 16.09
C ILE A 156 15.23 -4.54 17.18
N CYS A 157 14.73 -3.62 18.01
CA CYS A 157 15.53 -3.04 19.08
C CYS A 157 15.81 -3.97 20.25
N THR A 158 14.93 -4.94 20.47
CA THR A 158 15.18 -6.02 21.43
C THR A 158 16.28 -6.96 20.93
N LEU A 159 16.26 -7.30 19.63
CA LEU A 159 17.21 -8.23 19.00
C LEU A 159 18.59 -7.60 18.75
N ASN A 160 18.65 -6.30 18.39
CA ASN A 160 19.91 -5.60 18.13
C ASN A 160 19.94 -4.23 18.82
N LYS A 161 20.17 -4.25 20.13
CA LYS A 161 20.30 -3.06 21.00
C LYS A 161 21.37 -2.06 20.54
N SER A 162 22.29 -2.48 19.68
CA SER A 162 23.39 -1.64 19.20
C SER A 162 23.05 -0.86 17.94
N ALA A 163 21.94 -1.18 17.26
CA ALA A 163 21.52 -0.48 16.05
C ALA A 163 21.30 1.02 16.38
N PRO A 164 21.79 1.96 15.55
CA PRO A 164 21.61 3.39 15.78
C PRO A 164 20.15 3.78 15.98
N VAL A 165 19.25 3.12 15.23
CA VAL A 165 17.80 3.31 15.30
C VAL A 165 17.21 2.99 16.68
N CYS A 166 17.92 2.23 17.52
CA CYS A 166 17.43 1.84 18.85
C CYS A 166 17.93 2.75 19.98
N ARG A 167 18.74 3.76 19.65
CA ARG A 167 19.26 4.74 20.61
C ARG A 167 18.43 6.02 20.65
N GLU A 168 17.65 6.29 19.60
CA GLU A 168 16.73 7.43 19.55
C GLU A 168 15.29 6.93 19.67
N ARG A 169 14.42 7.80 20.17
CA ARG A 169 12.99 7.52 20.24
C ARG A 169 12.39 7.81 18.87
N PHE A 170 12.15 6.76 18.11
CA PHE A 170 11.47 6.84 16.82
C PHE A 170 9.98 6.57 16.95
N ILE A 171 9.19 7.30 16.16
CA ILE A 171 7.77 7.04 15.97
C ILE A 171 7.60 6.56 14.53
N PRO A 172 7.15 5.32 14.31
CA PRO A 172 6.81 4.89 12.96
C PRO A 172 5.63 5.70 12.44
N THR A 173 5.70 6.12 11.18
CA THR A 173 4.65 6.91 10.54
C THR A 173 3.87 6.06 9.53
N TRP A 174 4.58 5.42 8.60
CA TRP A 174 3.97 4.58 7.57
C TRP A 174 4.87 3.40 7.21
N ALA A 175 4.24 2.36 6.70
CA ALA A 175 4.90 1.23 6.09
C ALA A 175 4.37 1.02 4.67
N ALA A 176 5.22 0.51 3.80
CA ALA A 176 4.79 0.07 2.49
C ALA A 176 5.47 -1.23 2.11
N ARG A 177 4.76 -2.08 1.37
CA ARG A 177 5.29 -3.29 0.77
C ARG A 177 5.30 -3.13 -0.74
N TYR A 178 6.44 -3.39 -1.35
CA TYR A 178 6.53 -3.47 -2.81
C TYR A 178 6.79 -4.90 -3.27
N THR A 179 6.31 -5.22 -4.47
CA THR A 179 6.71 -6.39 -5.25
C THR A 179 7.07 -5.96 -6.67
N VAL A 180 8.05 -6.62 -7.27
CA VAL A 180 8.48 -6.38 -8.64
C VAL A 180 8.38 -7.70 -9.40
N TRP A 181 7.57 -7.70 -10.45
CA TRP A 181 7.38 -8.84 -11.34
C TRP A 181 7.92 -8.54 -12.73
N ILE A 182 8.59 -9.53 -13.33
CA ILE A 182 9.01 -9.50 -14.74
C ILE A 182 7.89 -10.19 -15.54
N ARG A 183 7.06 -9.40 -16.23
CA ARG A 183 5.82 -9.83 -16.88
C ARG A 183 6.06 -10.97 -17.87
N ARG A 184 7.03 -10.83 -18.77
CA ARG A 184 7.30 -11.81 -19.84
C ARG A 184 7.81 -13.16 -19.33
N ARG A 185 8.30 -13.22 -18.09
CA ARG A 185 8.87 -14.43 -17.49
C ARG A 185 8.03 -14.97 -16.34
N SER A 186 7.03 -14.22 -15.88
CA SER A 186 6.23 -14.52 -14.68
C SER A 186 7.09 -14.79 -13.44
N ILE A 187 8.21 -14.05 -13.29
CA ILE A 187 9.14 -14.19 -12.17
C ILE A 187 9.03 -12.96 -11.27
N MET A 188 8.96 -13.18 -9.96
CA MET A 188 9.12 -12.11 -8.97
C MET A 188 10.62 -11.80 -8.81
N ALA A 189 11.02 -10.62 -9.26
CA ALA A 189 12.40 -10.14 -9.18
C ALA A 189 12.75 -9.61 -7.79
N ALA A 190 11.79 -8.97 -7.12
CA ALA A 190 11.99 -8.42 -5.78
C ALA A 190 10.68 -8.35 -4.99
N LYS A 191 10.83 -8.41 -3.66
CA LYS A 191 9.79 -8.11 -2.67
C LYS A 191 10.46 -7.49 -1.47
N GLY A 192 9.90 -6.41 -0.94
CA GLY A 192 10.47 -5.72 0.21
C GLY A 192 9.46 -4.87 0.95
N TYR A 193 9.90 -4.39 2.11
CA TYR A 193 9.18 -3.41 2.91
C TYR A 193 10.02 -2.14 3.00
N ILE A 194 9.35 -0.99 2.95
CA ILE A 194 9.92 0.32 3.26
C ILE A 194 9.15 0.82 4.48
N VAL A 195 9.88 1.31 5.47
CA VAL A 195 9.31 1.86 6.69
C VAL A 195 9.93 3.21 6.95
N HIS A 196 9.10 4.17 7.31
CA HIS A 196 9.53 5.49 7.73
C HIS A 196 9.33 5.71 9.23
N PHE A 197 10.26 6.48 9.80
CA PHE A 197 10.29 6.82 11.22
C PHE A 197 10.63 8.29 11.40
N ASP A 198 9.88 8.97 12.27
CA ASP A 198 10.27 10.29 12.78
C ASP A 198 11.11 10.13 14.05
N SER A 199 12.19 10.89 14.19
CA SER A 199 12.95 10.97 15.44
C SER A 199 12.35 12.06 16.33
N THR A 200 11.99 11.72 17.57
CA THR A 200 11.64 12.75 18.56
C THR A 200 12.93 13.25 19.20
N SER A 201 13.48 14.37 18.74
CA SER A 201 14.52 15.07 19.48
C SER A 201 13.91 15.65 20.77
N ASN A 202 14.34 15.18 21.93
CA ASN A 202 14.09 15.89 23.20
C ASN A 202 14.80 17.26 23.10
N SER A 203 14.01 18.33 22.95
CA SER A 203 14.45 19.69 23.28
C SER A 203 14.54 19.87 24.80
#